data_AF-K1RRL4-F1
#
_entry.id   AF-K1RRL4-F1
#
_cell.length_a   1.000
_cell.length_b   1.000
_cell.length_c   1.000
_cell.angle_alpha   90.00
_cell.angle_beta   90.00
_cell.angle_gamma   90.00
#
_symmetry.space_group_name_H-M   'P 1'
#
loop_
_entity.id
_entity.type
_entity.pdbx_description
1 polymer ?
#
loop_
_entity_poly.entity_id
_entity_poly.type
_entity_poly.pdbx_seq_one_letter_code
_entity_poly.pdbx_strand_id
1 'polypeptide(L)'
;SASEALDVFYYERDLALRMKVKARDIIKILNNTTERLVRKIANQRAELQKCDDKDTLKTYAELISANQYKLSSGCSYYEVENYYDNNRLVKIPVNPALSPAKNSQKYYKEYKKAHTAEKIARRFN
;
A
#
# COMPACT_ATOMS: atom_id res chain seq x y z
N SER A 1 67.64 -4.05 -4.32
CA SER A 1 68.16 -5.43 -4.54
C SER A 1 67.01 -6.35 -4.98
N ALA A 2 67.24 -7.63 -5.31
CA ALA A 2 66.15 -8.56 -5.65
C ALA A 2 65.06 -8.67 -4.55
N SER A 3 65.43 -8.48 -3.29
CA SER A 3 64.50 -8.45 -2.14
C SER A 3 63.54 -7.26 -2.22
N GLU A 4 64.08 -6.07 -2.50
CA GLU A 4 63.33 -4.82 -2.55
C GLU A 4 62.33 -4.79 -3.71
N ALA A 5 62.70 -5.36 -4.86
CA ALA A 5 61.78 -5.54 -5.99
C ALA A 5 60.62 -6.49 -5.65
N LEU A 6 60.88 -7.53 -4.84
CA LEU A 6 59.86 -8.46 -4.35
C LEU A 6 58.89 -7.75 -3.40
N ASP A 7 59.40 -6.93 -2.48
CA ASP A 7 58.59 -6.20 -1.51
C ASP A 7 57.63 -5.21 -2.20
N VAL A 8 58.12 -4.47 -3.20
CA VAL A 8 57.28 -3.55 -4.00
C VAL A 8 56.18 -4.32 -4.75
N PHE A 9 56.53 -5.43 -5.41
CA PHE A 9 55.55 -6.24 -6.14
C PHE A 9 54.43 -6.78 -5.23
N TYR A 10 54.80 -7.32 -4.07
CA TYR A 10 53.81 -7.85 -3.12
C TYR A 10 52.98 -6.76 -2.46
N TYR A 11 53.56 -5.58 -2.23
CA TYR A 11 52.86 -4.41 -1.73
C TYR A 11 51.79 -3.92 -2.72
N GLU A 12 52.14 -3.73 -3.99
CA GLU A 12 51.19 -3.31 -5.02
C GLU A 12 50.06 -4.34 -5.24
N ARG A 13 50.42 -5.63 -5.23
CA ARG A 13 49.44 -6.73 -5.32
C ARG A 13 48.44 -6.69 -4.17
N ASP A 14 48.93 -6.50 -2.95
CA ASP A 14 48.07 -6.46 -1.76
C ASP A 14 47.18 -5.20 -1.72
N LEU A 15 47.70 -4.06 -2.19
CA LEU A 15 46.90 -2.84 -2.36
C LEU A 15 45.76 -3.07 -3.37
N ALA A 16 46.06 -3.66 -4.53
CA ALA A 16 45.05 -3.96 -5.55
C ALA A 16 43.99 -4.96 -5.05
N LEU A 17 44.40 -5.97 -4.28
CA LEU A 17 43.46 -6.92 -3.65
C LEU A 17 42.55 -6.22 -2.65
N ARG A 18 43.10 -5.37 -1.77
CA ARG A 18 42.30 -4.60 -0.81
C ARG A 18 41.31 -3.67 -1.49
N MET A 19 41.71 -3.02 -2.60
CA MET A 19 40.80 -2.20 -3.40
C MET A 19 39.66 -3.03 -4.01
N LYS A 20 39.97 -4.21 -4.57
CA LYS A 20 38.94 -5.10 -5.14
C LYS A 20 37.94 -5.57 -4.09
N VAL A 21 38.40 -5.91 -2.88
CA VAL A 21 37.52 -6.32 -1.78
C VAL A 21 36.59 -5.16 -1.39
N LYS A 22 37.13 -3.96 -1.17
CA LYS A 22 36.32 -2.77 -0.83
C LYS A 22 35.27 -2.47 -1.91
N ALA A 23 35.66 -2.53 -3.19
CA ALA A 23 34.73 -2.33 -4.30
C ALA A 23 33.60 -3.37 -4.30
N ARG A 24 33.93 -4.65 -4.07
CA ARG A 24 32.93 -5.72 -3.96
C ARG A 24 31.96 -5.50 -2.80
N ASP A 25 32.45 -5.05 -1.66
CA ASP A 25 31.61 -4.76 -0.49
C ASP A 25 30.64 -3.61 -0.77
N ILE A 26 31.11 -2.54 -1.41
CA ILE A 26 30.27 -1.41 -1.82
C ILE A 26 29.19 -1.88 -2.81
N ILE A 27 29.56 -2.66 -3.83
CA ILE A 27 28.60 -3.21 -4.80
C ILE A 27 27.56 -4.08 -4.10
N LYS A 28 27.97 -4.90 -3.13
CA LYS A 28 27.06 -5.74 -2.35
C LYS A 28 26.08 -4.89 -1.54
N ILE A 29 26.55 -3.84 -0.86
CA ILE A 29 25.70 -2.92 -0.10
C ILE A 29 24.71 -2.22 -1.03
N LEU A 30 25.18 -1.74 -2.18
CA LEU A 30 24.34 -1.08 -3.16
C LEU A 30 23.24 -2.01 -3.66
N ASN A 31 23.58 -3.22 -4.10
CA ASN A 31 22.61 -4.20 -4.59
C ASN A 31 21.57 -4.56 -3.52
N ASN A 32 22.01 -4.84 -2.29
CA ASN A 32 21.10 -5.14 -1.18
C ASN A 32 20.17 -3.97 -0.85
N THR A 33 20.67 -2.74 -0.94
CA THR A 33 19.90 -1.53 -0.65
C THR A 33 18.88 -1.28 -1.76
N THR A 34 19.29 -1.40 -3.02
CA THR A 34 18.41 -1.31 -4.19
C THR A 34 17.29 -2.34 -4.11
N GLU A 35 17.61 -3.61 -3.83
CA GLU A 35 16.60 -4.67 -3.72
C GLU A 35 15.60 -4.37 -2.59
N ARG A 36 16.08 -3.91 -1.43
CA ARG A 36 15.21 -3.51 -0.31
C ARG A 36 14.28 -2.35 -0.70
N LEU A 37 14.79 -1.35 -1.41
CA LEU A 37 13.99 -0.21 -1.87
C LEU A 37 12.95 -0.62 -2.90
N VAL A 38 13.30 -1.48 -3.87
CA VAL A 38 12.36 -2.02 -4.85
C VAL A 38 11.21 -2.76 -4.16
N ARG A 39 11.53 -3.64 -3.20
CA ARG A 39 10.49 -4.35 -2.41
C ARG A 39 9.62 -3.37 -1.61
N LYS A 40 10.21 -2.34 -1.01
CA LYS A 40 9.47 -1.32 -0.27
C LYS A 40 8.49 -0.57 -1.17
N ILE A 41 8.94 -0.11 -2.34
CA ILE A 41 8.10 0.58 -3.32
C ILE A 41 6.97 -0.32 -3.81
N ALA A 42 7.24 -1.61 -4.09
CA ALA A 42 6.22 -2.56 -4.50
C ALA A 42 5.14 -2.75 -3.43
N ASN A 43 5.54 -2.90 -2.16
CA ASN A 43 4.60 -3.01 -1.05
C ASN A 43 3.76 -1.73 -0.88
N GLN A 44 4.38 -0.55 -0.95
CA GLN A 44 3.67 0.73 -0.86
C GLN A 44 2.66 0.91 -2.01
N ARG A 45 3.02 0.52 -3.24
CA ARG A 45 2.09 0.53 -4.38
C ARG A 45 0.91 -0.42 -4.17
N ALA A 46 1.17 -1.63 -3.68
CA ALA A 46 0.11 -2.59 -3.36
C ALA A 46 -0.82 -2.11 -2.23
N GLU A 47 -0.27 -1.42 -1.22
CA GLU A 47 -1.06 -0.78 -0.16
C GLU A 47 -1.93 0.37 -0.70
N LEU A 48 -1.38 1.21 -1.58
CA LEU A 48 -2.13 2.27 -2.24
C LEU A 48 -3.25 1.71 -3.11
N GLN A 49 -3.00 0.64 -3.88
CA GLN A 49 -4.02 0.00 -4.71
C GLN A 49 -5.17 -0.59 -3.87
N LYS A 50 -4.88 -1.14 -2.69
CA LYS A 50 -5.91 -1.59 -1.74
C LYS A 50 -6.77 -0.43 -1.20
N CYS A 51 -6.31 0.81 -1.33
CA CYS A 51 -7.08 1.99 -0.93
C CYS A 51 -7.99 2.51 -2.06
N ASP A 52 -7.88 2.00 -3.30
CA ASP A 52 -8.71 2.47 -4.42
C ASP A 52 -10.21 2.22 -4.15
N ASP A 53 -10.54 1.15 -3.43
CA ASP A 53 -11.92 0.84 -3.04
C ASP A 53 -12.50 1.76 -1.96
N LYS A 54 -11.70 2.68 -1.37
CA LYS A 54 -12.17 3.57 -0.31
C LYS A 54 -13.34 4.45 -0.78
N ASP A 55 -13.30 4.90 -2.03
CA ASP A 55 -14.31 5.82 -2.56
C ASP A 55 -15.64 5.09 -2.71
N THR A 56 -15.61 3.82 -3.12
CA THR A 56 -16.76 2.92 -3.10
C THR A 56 -17.34 2.75 -1.69
N LEU A 57 -16.49 2.55 -0.66
CA LEU A 57 -16.96 2.46 0.73
C LEU A 57 -17.68 3.74 1.18
N LYS A 58 -17.15 4.90 0.81
CA LYS A 58 -17.77 6.20 1.10
C LYS A 58 -19.11 6.35 0.37
N THR A 59 -19.15 6.07 -0.93
CA THR A 59 -20.37 6.11 -1.73
C THR A 59 -21.44 5.17 -1.14
N TYR A 60 -21.09 3.95 -0.76
CA TYR A 60 -22.03 3.03 -0.10
C TYR A 60 -22.56 3.58 1.22
N ALA A 61 -21.70 4.16 2.05
CA ALA A 61 -22.12 4.77 3.30
C ALA A 61 -23.13 5.91 3.09
N GLU A 62 -22.86 6.77 2.11
CA GLU A 62 -23.71 7.91 1.73
C GLU A 62 -25.04 7.46 1.14
N LEU A 63 -25.03 6.52 0.18
CA LEU A 63 -26.23 6.00 -0.46
C LEU A 63 -27.17 5.31 0.53
N ILE A 64 -26.62 4.49 1.45
CA ILE A 64 -27.41 3.89 2.51
C ILE A 64 -27.98 4.97 3.42
N SER A 65 -27.17 5.96 3.82
CA SER A 65 -27.60 7.05 4.69
C SER A 65 -28.74 7.86 4.09
N ALA A 66 -28.64 8.18 2.79
CA ALA A 66 -29.64 8.97 2.07
C ALA A 66 -30.96 8.22 1.88
N ASN A 67 -30.93 6.89 1.82
CA ASN A 67 -32.10 6.05 1.60
C ASN A 67 -32.61 5.36 2.88
N GLN A 68 -32.10 5.68 4.07
CA GLN A 68 -32.39 4.94 5.31
C GLN A 68 -33.88 4.67 5.56
N TYR A 69 -34.75 5.62 5.24
CA TYR A 69 -36.20 5.51 5.44
C TYR A 69 -36.88 4.48 4.51
N LYS A 70 -36.24 4.11 3.40
CA LYS A 70 -36.72 3.09 2.44
C LYS A 70 -36.12 1.70 2.70
N LEU A 71 -35.12 1.59 3.57
CA LEU A 71 -34.33 0.38 3.77
C LEU A 71 -34.78 -0.38 5.02
N SER A 72 -34.81 -1.71 4.93
CA SER A 72 -35.16 -2.60 6.05
C SER A 72 -33.95 -3.35 6.60
N SER A 73 -34.07 -3.85 7.82
CA SER A 73 -33.06 -4.78 8.38
C SER A 73 -33.32 -6.21 7.89
N GLY A 74 -32.38 -7.14 8.10
CA GLY A 74 -32.54 -8.55 7.73
C GLY A 74 -32.18 -8.88 6.28
N CYS A 75 -31.80 -7.89 5.47
CA CYS A 75 -31.35 -8.10 4.08
C CYS A 75 -29.83 -8.32 4.03
N SER A 76 -29.37 -9.13 3.07
CA SER A 76 -27.93 -9.33 2.79
C SER A 76 -27.35 -8.27 1.84
N TYR A 77 -28.23 -7.50 1.18
CA TYR A 77 -27.86 -6.40 0.31
C TYR A 77 -28.98 -5.36 0.21
N TYR A 78 -28.64 -4.15 -0.20
CA TYR A 78 -29.57 -3.10 -0.62
C TYR A 78 -29.38 -2.79 -2.10
N GLU A 79 -30.46 -2.58 -2.83
CA GLU A 79 -30.45 -2.04 -4.19
C GLU A 79 -30.93 -0.60 -4.11
N VAL A 80 -30.05 0.34 -4.48
CA VAL A 80 -30.29 1.78 -4.39
C VAL A 80 -29.76 2.47 -5.64
N GLU A 81 -30.39 3.57 -6.04
CA GLU A 81 -29.92 4.38 -7.17
C GLU A 81 -28.65 5.14 -6.78
N ASN A 82 -27.59 4.97 -7.56
CA ASN A 82 -26.35 5.70 -7.39
C ASN A 82 -26.40 7.04 -8.13
N TYR A 83 -26.71 8.12 -7.42
CA TYR A 83 -26.77 9.47 -7.99
C TYR A 83 -25.39 10.01 -8.43
N TYR A 84 -24.29 9.34 -8.11
CA TYR A 84 -22.96 9.64 -8.66
C TYR A 84 -22.68 8.91 -9.99
N ASP A 85 -23.49 7.93 -10.39
CA ASP A 85 -23.35 7.15 -11.63
C ASP A 85 -24.68 7.09 -12.39
N ASN A 86 -25.18 8.26 -12.81
CA ASN A 86 -26.39 8.39 -13.63
C ASN A 86 -27.63 7.66 -13.07
N ASN A 87 -27.77 7.61 -11.74
CA ASN A 87 -28.85 6.88 -11.04
C ASN A 87 -28.92 5.38 -11.36
N ARG A 88 -27.82 4.77 -11.81
CA ARG A 88 -27.76 3.30 -11.97
C ARG A 88 -27.98 2.61 -10.63
N LEU A 89 -28.73 1.51 -10.66
CA LEU A 89 -28.91 0.68 -9.47
C LEU A 89 -27.59 0.03 -9.09
N VAL A 90 -27.19 0.25 -7.83
CA VAL A 90 -26.03 -0.39 -7.23
C VAL A 90 -26.48 -1.34 -6.13
N LYS A 91 -25.88 -2.53 -6.11
CA LYS A 91 -26.13 -3.55 -5.10
C LYS A 91 -25.07 -3.46 -4.01
N ILE A 92 -25.47 -2.94 -2.86
CA ILE A 92 -24.59 -2.72 -1.70
C ILE A 92 -24.73 -3.89 -0.73
N PRO A 93 -23.70 -4.73 -0.54
CA PRO A 93 -23.73 -5.79 0.47
C PRO A 93 -23.92 -5.20 1.86
N VAL A 94 -24.71 -5.83 2.72
CA VAL A 94 -24.88 -5.36 4.10
C VAL A 94 -24.95 -6.52 5.07
N ASN A 95 -24.78 -6.22 6.37
CA ASN A 95 -25.00 -7.21 7.40
C ASN A 95 -26.50 -7.26 7.75
N PRO A 96 -27.18 -8.40 7.57
CA PRO A 96 -28.60 -8.57 7.92
C PRO A 96 -28.92 -8.26 9.38
N ALA A 97 -27.95 -8.50 10.28
CA ALA A 97 -28.12 -8.28 11.73
C ALA A 97 -27.99 -6.81 12.15
N LEU A 98 -27.62 -5.92 11.23
CA LEU A 98 -27.47 -4.49 11.50
C LEU A 98 -28.61 -3.69 10.89
N SER A 99 -29.00 -2.61 11.57
CA SER A 99 -29.92 -1.62 10.99
C SER A 99 -29.26 -0.88 9.82
N PRO A 100 -30.03 -0.28 8.89
CA PRO A 100 -29.48 0.53 7.80
C PRO A 100 -28.49 1.60 8.29
N ALA A 101 -28.82 2.29 9.39
CA ALA A 101 -27.94 3.28 10.01
C ALA A 101 -26.62 2.68 10.50
N LYS A 102 -26.66 1.50 11.14
CA LYS A 102 -25.44 0.79 11.59
C LYS A 102 -24.60 0.27 10.42
N ASN A 103 -25.25 -0.20 9.34
CA ASN A 103 -24.55 -0.59 8.11
C ASN A 103 -23.86 0.60 7.44
N SER A 104 -24.53 1.76 7.31
CA SER A 104 -23.90 3.00 6.82
C SER A 104 -22.71 3.42 7.69
N GLN A 105 -22.86 3.40 9.02
CA GLN A 105 -21.79 3.75 9.95
C GLN A 105 -20.59 2.80 9.85
N LYS A 106 -20.84 1.50 9.63
CA LYS A 106 -19.79 0.50 9.39
C LYS A 106 -18.97 0.88 8.15
N TYR A 107 -19.63 1.19 7.03
CA TYR A 107 -18.95 1.63 5.81
C TYR A 107 -18.14 2.91 6.01
N TYR A 108 -18.68 3.91 6.74
CA TYR A 108 -17.90 5.10 7.10
C TYR A 108 -16.66 4.79 7.94
N LYS A 109 -16.75 3.82 8.87
CA LYS A 109 -15.61 3.42 9.70
C LYS A 109 -14.52 2.74 8.86
N GLU A 110 -14.91 1.86 7.94
CA GLU A 110 -13.99 1.21 7.00
C GLU A 110 -13.34 2.23 6.06
N TYR A 111 -14.12 3.16 5.51
CA TYR A 111 -13.60 4.29 4.73
C TYR A 111 -12.57 5.11 5.52
N LYS A 112 -12.88 5.52 6.76
CA LYS A 112 -11.95 6.28 7.60
C LYS A 112 -10.64 5.53 7.83
N LYS A 113 -10.70 4.21 8.02
CA LYS A 113 -9.52 3.35 8.18
C LYS A 113 -8.68 3.34 6.90
N ALA A 114 -9.30 3.12 5.74
CA ALA A 114 -8.64 3.12 4.44
C ALA A 114 -8.02 4.50 4.11
N HIS A 115 -8.78 5.58 4.29
CA HIS A 115 -8.32 6.96 4.08
C HIS A 115 -7.14 7.32 5.00
N THR A 116 -7.16 6.88 6.25
CA THR A 116 -6.04 7.12 7.18
C THR A 116 -4.80 6.33 6.76
N ALA A 117 -4.97 5.06 6.36
CA ALA A 117 -3.88 4.22 5.86
C ALA A 117 -3.23 4.83 4.62
N GLU A 118 -4.04 5.30 3.66
CA GLU A 118 -3.56 5.99 2.47
C GLU A 118 -2.81 7.29 2.80
N LYS A 119 -3.35 8.13 3.70
CA LYS A 119 -2.69 9.37 4.12
C LYS A 119 -1.32 9.09 4.74
N ILE A 120 -1.21 8.03 5.54
CA ILE A 120 0.07 7.58 6.12
C ILE A 120 1.00 7.11 5.00
N ALA A 121 0.53 6.25 4.10
CA ALA A 121 1.33 5.73 2.98
C ALA A 121 1.87 6.86 2.08
N ARG A 122 1.05 7.88 1.79
CA ARG A 122 1.45 9.05 1.00
C ARG A 122 2.43 9.97 1.73
N ARG A 123 2.38 10.07 3.06
CA ARG A 123 3.28 10.96 3.85
C ARG A 123 4.73 10.46 3.89
N PHE A 124 4.94 9.16 3.66
CA PHE A 124 6.26 8.53 3.67
C PHE A 124 6.83 8.25 2.27
N ASN A 125 6.20 8.80 1.23
CA ASN A 125 6.70 8.91 -0.14
C ASN A 125 7.11 10.35 -0.43
#